data_AF-A0A7Y3IZK2-F1
#
_entry.id   AF-A0A7Y3IZK2-F1
#
_cell.length_a   1.000
_cell.length_b   1.000
_cell.length_c   1.000
_cell.angle_alpha   90.00
_cell.angle_beta   90.00
_cell.angle_gamma   90.00
#
_symmetry.space_group_name_H-M   'P 1'
#
loop_
_entity.id
_entity.type
_entity.pdbx_description
1 polymer ?
#
loop_
_entity_poly.entity_id
_entity_poly.type
_entity_poly.pdbx_seq_one_letter_code
_entity_poly.pdbx_strand_id
1 'polypeptide(L)'
;MKIIVTLLALLWSFQVLAVDTPERGMVMTSVALKFGEPKEKLPAVGNPPIVRWVYPGYVVYFQDDYVIDTVLVPATPPAHG
;
A
#
# COMPACT_ATOMS: atom_id res chain seq x y z
N MET A 1 -26.10 37.13 -14.73
CA MET A 1 -24.81 36.45 -14.97
C MET A 1 -24.42 35.65 -13.72
N LYS A 2 -24.94 34.42 -13.56
CA LYS A 2 -24.69 33.53 -12.40
C LYS A 2 -25.02 32.05 -12.70
N ILE A 3 -24.96 31.66 -13.98
CA ILE A 3 -25.35 30.29 -14.42
C ILE A 3 -24.12 29.51 -14.94
N ILE A 4 -23.08 30.20 -15.41
CA ILE A 4 -21.91 29.55 -16.03
C ILE A 4 -20.93 28.99 -14.98
N VAL A 5 -20.92 29.51 -13.74
CA VAL A 5 -19.97 29.05 -12.70
C VAL A 5 -20.41 27.74 -12.03
N THR A 6 -21.70 27.38 -12.07
CA THR A 6 -22.21 26.19 -11.38
C THR A 6 -22.13 24.91 -12.22
N LEU A 7 -22.01 25.02 -13.55
CA LEU A 7 -21.98 23.88 -14.49
C LEU A 7 -20.57 23.37 -14.84
N LEU A 8 -19.51 24.04 -14.39
CA LEU A 8 -18.12 23.69 -14.71
C LEU A 8 -17.27 23.28 -13.47
N ALA A 9 -17.88 23.08 -12.30
CA ALA A 9 -17.16 22.58 -11.11
C ALA A 9 -17.22 21.04 -10.99
N LEU A 10 -18.07 20.37 -11.77
CA LEU A 10 -18.26 18.91 -11.72
C LEU A 10 -17.20 18.10 -12.49
N LEU A 11 -16.27 18.75 -13.20
CA LEU A 11 -15.27 18.07 -14.04
C LEU A 11 -13.86 17.98 -13.41
N TRP A 12 -13.69 18.43 -12.17
CA TRP A 12 -12.39 18.40 -11.47
C TRP A 12 -12.43 17.75 -10.10
N SER A 13 -13.21 16.69 -9.94
CA SER A 13 -12.99 15.78 -8.82
C SER A 13 -12.04 14.66 -9.25
N PHE A 14 -10.73 14.92 -9.20
CA PHE A 14 -9.76 13.84 -9.03
C PHE A 14 -9.74 13.47 -7.55
N GLN A 15 -10.47 12.41 -7.17
CA GLN A 15 -10.23 11.82 -5.87
C GLN A 15 -8.89 11.07 -5.91
N VAL A 16 -7.92 11.54 -5.13
CA VAL A 16 -6.78 10.71 -4.77
C VAL A 16 -7.31 9.66 -3.80
N LEU A 17 -7.49 8.42 -4.28
CA LEU A 17 -7.75 7.31 -3.39
C LEU A 17 -6.46 7.03 -2.60
N ALA A 18 -6.45 7.41 -1.32
CA ALA A 18 -5.40 6.94 -0.42
C ALA A 18 -5.53 5.42 -0.32
N VAL A 19 -4.45 4.69 -0.60
CA VAL A 19 -4.40 3.25 -0.40
C VAL A 19 -4.25 3.03 1.11
N ASP A 20 -5.27 2.45 1.75
CA ASP A 20 -5.14 1.97 3.12
C ASP A 20 -4.11 0.83 3.13
N THR A 21 -3.14 0.91 4.02
CA THR A 21 -2.07 -0.09 4.14
C THR A 21 -1.94 -0.59 5.57
N PRO A 22 -1.36 -1.78 5.77
CA PRO A 22 -1.07 -2.27 7.11
C PRO A 22 -0.22 -1.28 7.91
N GLU A 23 -0.69 -0.97 9.12
CA GLU A 23 0.01 -0.12 10.06
C GLU A 23 1.07 -0.92 10.82
N ARG A 24 2.13 -0.22 11.25
CA ARG A 24 3.18 -0.79 12.11
C ARG A 24 2.56 -1.40 13.38
N GLY A 25 3.00 -2.60 13.75
CA GLY A 25 2.52 -3.34 14.92
C GLY A 25 1.27 -4.18 14.67
N MET A 26 0.64 -4.12 13.49
CA MET A 26 -0.43 -5.07 13.14
C MET A 26 0.15 -6.50 13.04
N VAL A 27 -0.60 -7.50 13.51
CA VAL A 27 -0.18 -8.92 13.38
C VAL A 27 -0.52 -9.49 12.00
N MET A 28 0.27 -10.43 11.50
CA MET A 28 0.10 -11.07 10.17
C MET A 28 -1.34 -11.52 9.90
N THR A 29 -2.01 -12.13 10.89
CA THR A 29 -3.40 -12.57 10.75
C THR A 29 -4.36 -11.41 10.53
N SER A 30 -4.19 -10.30 11.25
CA SER A 30 -5.01 -9.09 11.06
C SER A 30 -4.74 -8.45 9.70
N VAL A 31 -3.50 -8.49 9.22
CA VAL A 31 -3.16 -8.04 7.86
C VAL A 31 -3.91 -8.89 6.81
N ALA A 32 -3.82 -10.22 6.90
CA ALA A 32 -4.52 -11.11 5.98
C ALA A 32 -6.05 -10.92 6.03
N LEU A 33 -6.63 -10.74 7.23
CA LEU A 33 -8.07 -10.52 7.41
C LEU A 33 -8.54 -9.18 6.82
N LYS A 34 -7.78 -8.09 7.02
CA LYS A 34 -8.18 -6.74 6.60
C LYS A 34 -7.86 -6.45 5.13
N PHE A 35 -6.71 -6.93 4.64
CA PHE A 35 -6.18 -6.59 3.32
C PHE A 35 -6.20 -7.75 2.32
N GLY A 36 -6.62 -8.94 2.76
CA GLY A 36 -6.62 -10.16 1.95
C GLY A 36 -5.25 -10.85 1.89
N GLU A 37 -5.19 -11.96 1.15
CA GLU A 37 -3.94 -12.67 0.92
C GLU A 37 -3.01 -11.86 0.01
N PRO A 38 -1.70 -11.82 0.31
CA PRO A 38 -0.74 -11.16 -0.56
C PRO A 38 -0.58 -11.92 -1.89
N LYS A 39 -0.12 -11.21 -2.92
CA LYS A 39 0.28 -11.80 -4.20
C LYS A 39 1.43 -12.78 -4.04
N GLU A 40 2.36 -12.49 -3.12
CA GLU A 40 3.54 -13.30 -2.88
C GLU A 40 3.97 -13.21 -1.41
N LYS A 41 4.38 -14.35 -0.83
CA LYS A 41 5.00 -14.43 0.50
C LYS A 41 6.45 -14.85 0.30
N LEU A 42 7.37 -13.90 0.44
CA LEU A 42 8.81 -14.16 0.29
C LEU A 42 9.36 -14.81 1.56
N PRO A 43 10.36 -15.71 1.43
CA PRO A 43 10.99 -16.34 2.58
C PRO A 43 11.68 -15.30 3.48
N ALA A 44 11.76 -15.64 4.76
CA ALA A 44 12.47 -14.83 5.74
C ALA A 44 13.96 -14.69 5.39
N VAL A 45 14.53 -13.51 5.62
CA VAL A 45 15.97 -13.25 5.44
C VAL A 45 16.53 -12.49 6.63
N GLY A 46 17.84 -12.69 6.92
CA GLY A 46 18.56 -11.94 7.96
C GLY A 46 18.45 -12.53 9.37
N ASN A 47 19.05 -11.82 10.34
CA ASN A 47 18.95 -12.06 11.77
C ASN A 47 18.85 -10.70 12.49
N PRO A 48 17.69 -10.31 13.07
CA PRO A 48 16.45 -11.10 13.19
C PRO A 48 15.80 -11.39 11.83
N PRO A 49 15.00 -12.47 11.71
CA PRO A 49 14.37 -12.84 10.45
C PRO A 49 13.30 -11.82 10.04
N ILE A 50 13.38 -11.34 8.79
CA ILE A 50 12.38 -10.44 8.21
C ILE A 50 11.62 -11.16 7.09
N VAL A 51 10.31 -11.31 7.26
CA VAL A 51 9.37 -11.84 6.24
C VAL A 51 8.81 -10.69 5.43
N ARG A 52 8.58 -10.91 4.12
CA ARG A 52 7.99 -9.90 3.24
C ARG A 52 6.78 -10.45 2.52
N TRP A 53 5.65 -9.73 2.61
CA TRP A 53 4.46 -10.02 1.84
C TRP A 53 4.24 -8.92 0.79
N VAL A 54 4.05 -9.33 -0.45
CA VAL A 54 3.86 -8.42 -1.59
C VAL A 54 2.38 -8.27 -1.89
N TYR A 55 1.88 -7.05 -1.82
CA TYR A 55 0.54 -6.68 -2.24
C TYR A 55 0.60 -5.85 -3.54
N PRO A 56 -0.52 -5.67 -4.24
CA PRO A 56 -0.58 -4.74 -5.36
C PRO A 56 -0.22 -3.32 -4.90
N GLY A 57 0.94 -2.82 -5.34
CA GLY A 57 1.38 -1.45 -5.09
C GLY A 57 2.14 -1.21 -3.77
N TYR A 58 2.34 -2.23 -2.93
CA TYR A 58 3.15 -2.09 -1.70
C TYR A 58 3.68 -3.44 -1.18
N VAL A 59 4.71 -3.36 -0.34
CA VAL A 59 5.32 -4.52 0.34
C VAL A 59 5.25 -4.30 1.84
N VAL A 60 4.78 -5.32 2.56
CA VAL A 60 4.69 -5.32 4.03
C VAL A 60 5.84 -6.16 4.57
N TYR A 61 6.58 -5.59 5.51
CA TYR A 61 7.72 -6.19 6.17
C TYR A 61 7.32 -6.58 7.58
N PHE A 62 7.62 -7.82 7.96
CA PHE A 62 7.34 -8.36 9.27
C PHE A 62 8.61 -8.83 9.94
N GLN A 63 8.69 -8.62 11.24
CA GLN A 63 9.62 -9.33 12.11
C GLN A 63 8.77 -10.08 13.14
N ASP A 64 9.09 -11.36 13.35
CA ASP A 64 8.18 -12.30 14.01
C ASP A 64 6.80 -12.26 13.31
N ASP A 65 5.72 -11.94 14.02
CA ASP A 65 4.37 -11.83 13.44
C ASP A 65 3.90 -10.39 13.23
N TYR A 66 4.74 -9.39 13.51
CA TYR A 66 4.33 -7.98 13.56
C TYR A 66 4.83 -7.19 12.37
N VAL A 67 3.97 -6.33 11.81
CA VAL A 67 4.38 -5.35 10.80
C VAL A 67 5.44 -4.43 11.38
N ILE A 68 6.62 -4.43 10.78
CA ILE A 68 7.69 -3.48 11.08
C ILE A 68 7.75 -2.36 10.05
N ASP A 69 7.27 -2.54 8.83
CA ASP A 69 7.19 -1.46 7.84
C ASP A 69 6.27 -1.79 6.67
N THR A 70 5.79 -0.75 5.98
CA THR A 70 5.06 -0.88 4.72
C THR A 70 5.64 0.10 3.69
N VAL A 71 6.17 -0.43 2.59
CA VAL A 71 6.80 0.38 1.53
C VAL A 71 5.92 0.39 0.29
N LEU A 72 5.54 1.58 -0.17
CA LEU A 72 4.82 1.76 -1.43
C LEU A 72 5.75 1.50 -2.63
N VAL A 73 5.25 0.78 -3.63
CA VAL A 73 5.95 0.55 -4.89
C VAL A 73 5.45 1.59 -5.91
N PRO A 74 6.32 2.50 -6.38
CA PRO A 74 5.94 3.46 -7.42
C PRO A 74 5.49 2.76 -8.70
N ALA A 75 4.45 3.29 -9.34
CA ALA A 75 3.97 2.76 -10.63
C ALA A 75 4.89 3.09 -11.83
N THR A 76 5.97 3.85 -11.60
CA THR A 76 6.86 4.32 -12.67
C THR A 76 8.09 3.42 -12.78
N PRO A 77 8.38 2.83 -13.96
CA PRO A 77 9.64 2.11 -14.19
C PRO A 77 10.84 3.02 -13.91
N PRO A 78 11.96 2.50 -13.35
CA PRO A 78 13.14 3.31 -13.12
C PRO A 78 13.58 3.94 -14.45
N ALA A 79 13.63 5.27 -14.50
CA ALA A 79 14.26 5.97 -15.61
C ALA A 79 15.77 5.67 -15.54
N HIS A 80 16.23 4.71 -16.31
CA HIS A 80 17.65 4.57 -16.61
C HIS A 80 18.01 5.65 -17.63
N GLY A 81 18.80 6.64 -17.19
CA GLY A 81 19.46 7.61 -18.06
C GLY A 81 20.69 7.01 -18.75
#